data_AF-A0AB33KLI2-F1
#
_entry.id   AF-A0AB33KLI2-F1
#
_cell.length_a   1.000
_cell.length_b   1.000
_cell.length_c   1.000
_cell.angle_alpha   90.00
_cell.angle_beta   90.00
_cell.angle_gamma   90.00
#
_symmetry.space_group_name_H-M   'P 1'
#
loop_
_entity.id
_entity.type
_entity.pdbx_description
1 polymer ?
#
loop_
_entity_poly.entity_id
_entity_poly.type
_entity_poly.pdbx_seq_one_letter_code
_entity_poly.pdbx_strand_id
1 'polypeptide(L)'
;MRNQDYVAAVTVKAGGRALRLGGVALPNRRLVLRWLRRQALRLADGHGRYLPPAAPWLGARDVRPVAFHGSDAPEALRAWAGDHGSQDHAMSALESGRPALLTVVDPFVGLRVTLGAWPVDLCGWAAEASANHEVPPRTEGE
;
A
#
# COMPACT_ATOMS: atom_id res chain seq x y z
N MET A 1 -3.79 -17.07 18.71
CA MET A 1 -4.23 -15.92 17.88
C MET A 1 -3.07 -15.57 16.96
N ARG A 2 -3.19 -15.75 15.63
CA ARG A 2 -2.12 -15.38 14.70
C ARG A 2 -1.97 -13.86 14.69
N ASN A 3 -0.79 -13.37 15.07
CA ASN A 3 -0.43 -11.97 14.92
C ASN A 3 -0.11 -11.73 13.43
N GLN A 4 -1.14 -11.50 12.63
CA GLN A 4 -0.97 -11.13 11.23
C GLN A 4 -0.67 -9.64 11.16
N ASP A 5 0.49 -9.31 10.59
CA ASP A 5 0.82 -7.96 10.21
C ASP A 5 0.19 -7.65 8.86
N TYR A 6 -0.27 -6.41 8.69
CA TYR A 6 -0.90 -5.97 7.46
C TYR A 6 0.02 -5.00 6.75
N VAL A 7 0.37 -5.32 5.51
CA VAL A 7 1.20 -4.45 4.68
C VAL A 7 0.28 -3.76 3.67
N ALA A 8 0.41 -2.45 3.52
CA ALA A 8 -0.13 -1.72 2.39
C ALA A 8 0.97 -1.12 1.54
N ALA A 9 0.70 -1.01 0.24
CA ALA A 9 1.57 -0.38 -0.72
C ALA A 9 0.74 0.35 -1.77
N VAL A 10 1.27 1.45 -2.25
CA VAL A 10 0.75 2.17 -3.39
C VAL A 10 1.75 2.04 -4.53
N THR A 11 1.26 1.61 -5.68
CA THR A 11 2.05 1.47 -6.90
C THR A 11 1.38 2.26 -8.01
N VAL A 12 2.17 2.86 -8.88
CA VAL A 12 1.69 3.50 -10.10
C VAL A 12 2.30 2.78 -11.29
N LYS A 13 1.51 2.53 -12.32
CA LYS A 13 1.97 1.97 -13.58
C LYS A 13 1.68 2.96 -14.70
N ALA A 14 2.72 3.42 -15.39
CA ALA A 14 2.61 4.30 -16.56
C ALA A 14 3.55 3.77 -17.66
N GLY A 15 3.06 3.65 -18.90
CA GLY A 15 3.88 3.22 -20.03
C GLY A 15 4.59 1.86 -19.84
N GLY A 16 3.96 0.92 -19.12
CA GLY A 16 4.53 -0.41 -18.86
C GLY A 16 5.46 -0.50 -17.65
N ARG A 17 5.91 0.64 -17.08
CA ARG A 17 6.76 0.66 -15.87
C ARG A 17 5.90 0.81 -14.63
N ALA A 18 6.12 -0.06 -13.64
CA ALA A 18 5.51 0.04 -12.31
C ALA A 18 6.50 0.70 -11.34
N LEU A 19 6.09 1.78 -10.68
CA LEU A 19 6.84 2.47 -9.65
C LEU A 19 6.09 2.35 -8.33
N ARG A 20 6.79 1.92 -7.28
CA ARG A 20 6.24 1.91 -5.92
C ARG A 20 6.33 3.33 -5.36
N LEU A 21 5.18 3.90 -5.00
CA LEU A 21 5.08 5.25 -4.48
C LEU A 21 5.31 5.30 -2.97
N GLY A 22 4.92 4.24 -2.25
CA GLY A 22 5.11 4.12 -0.82
C GLY A 22 4.49 2.83 -0.27
N GLY A 23 4.78 2.52 1.00
CA GLY A 23 4.18 1.39 1.68
C GLY A 23 4.36 1.45 3.19
N VAL A 24 3.50 0.73 3.91
CA VAL A 24 3.40 0.72 5.36
C VAL A 24 3.14 -0.72 5.83
N ALA A 25 3.71 -1.13 6.95
CA ALA A 25 3.35 -2.36 7.68
C ALA A 25 2.74 -1.96 9.03
N LEU A 26 1.54 -2.44 9.31
CA LEU A 26 0.75 -2.10 10.49
C LEU A 26 0.18 -3.38 11.11
N PRO A 27 0.20 -3.52 12.45
CA PRO A 27 -0.27 -4.73 13.13
C PRO A 27 -1.81 -4.87 13.14
N ASN A 28 -2.54 -3.91 12.56
CA ASN A 28 -4.00 -3.86 12.63
C ASN A 28 -4.61 -3.54 11.27
N ARG A 29 -5.56 -4.38 10.84
CA ARG A 29 -6.34 -4.21 9.61
C ARG A 29 -7.08 -2.87 9.50
N ARG A 30 -7.59 -2.34 10.61
CA ARG A 30 -8.25 -1.03 10.62
C ARG A 30 -7.26 0.09 10.40
N LEU A 31 -6.04 -0.04 10.91
CA LEU A 31 -4.98 0.95 10.68
C LEU A 31 -4.49 0.91 9.23
N VAL A 32 -4.33 -0.28 8.64
CA VAL A 32 -3.91 -0.40 7.24
C VAL A 32 -4.94 0.20 6.27
N LEU A 33 -6.23 -0.05 6.51
CA LEU A 33 -7.31 0.55 5.72
C LEU A 33 -7.40 2.05 5.93
N ARG A 34 -7.27 2.52 7.18
CA ARG A 34 -7.25 3.96 7.47
C ARG A 34 -6.06 4.65 6.81
N TRP A 35 -4.90 3.99 6.74
CA TRP A 35 -3.75 4.50 6.00
C TRP A 35 -4.05 4.56 4.50
N LEU A 36 -4.58 3.48 3.90
CA LEU A 36 -5.00 3.43 2.50
C LEU A 36 -5.98 4.55 2.14
N ARG A 37 -7.01 4.75 2.97
CA ARG A 37 -8.00 5.84 2.84
C ARG A 37 -7.33 7.21 2.86
N ARG A 38 -6.41 7.44 3.79
CA ARG A 38 -5.65 8.69 3.87
C ARG A 38 -4.79 8.91 2.63
N GLN A 39 -4.16 7.87 2.09
CA GLN A 39 -3.35 7.98 0.87
C GLN A 39 -4.23 8.21 -0.37
N ALA A 40 -5.39 7.57 -0.47
CA ALA A 40 -6.35 7.81 -1.55
C ALA A 40 -6.81 9.28 -1.57
N LEU A 41 -7.18 9.83 -0.42
CA LEU A 41 -7.55 11.24 -0.29
C LEU A 41 -6.38 12.17 -0.60
N ARG A 42 -5.17 11.87 -0.07
CA ARG A 42 -3.97 12.66 -0.38
C ARG A 42 -3.63 12.68 -1.87
N LEU A 43 -3.78 11.55 -2.56
CA LEU A 43 -3.58 11.48 -4.01
C LEU A 43 -4.66 12.27 -4.75
N ALA A 44 -5.91 12.20 -4.30
CA ALA A 44 -7.01 12.95 -4.90
C ALA A 44 -6.89 14.48 -4.70
N ASP A 45 -6.48 14.90 -3.50
CA ASP A 45 -6.31 16.30 -3.11
C ASP A 45 -4.97 16.89 -3.56
N GLY A 46 -4.00 16.03 -3.88
CA GLY A 46 -2.72 16.41 -4.48
C GLY A 46 -2.80 16.73 -5.96
N HIS A 47 -3.94 16.46 -6.60
CA HIS A 47 -4.19 16.82 -7.97
C HIS A 47 -4.11 18.36 -8.14
N GLY A 48 -3.06 18.83 -8.82
CA GLY A 48 -2.83 20.25 -9.08
C GLY A 48 -2.19 21.06 -7.92
N ARG A 49 -1.80 20.43 -6.80
CA ARG A 49 -1.09 21.11 -5.70
C ARG A 49 0.09 20.30 -5.19
N TYR A 50 1.23 20.98 -5.02
CA TYR A 50 2.37 20.47 -4.29
C TYR A 50 1.99 20.37 -2.80
N LEU A 51 1.51 19.20 -2.38
CA LEU A 51 1.23 18.94 -0.97
C LEU A 51 2.55 18.96 -0.18
N PRO A 52 2.61 19.64 0.98
CA PRO A 52 3.77 19.56 1.84
C PRO A 52 4.03 18.09 2.22
N PRO A 53 5.31 17.67 2.33
CA PRO A 53 5.67 16.33 2.79
C PRO A 53 4.95 16.03 4.10
N ALA A 54 4.51 14.78 4.34
CA ALA A 54 3.76 14.53 5.57
C ALA A 54 4.63 14.87 6.78
N ALA A 55 3.95 15.32 7.82
CA ALA A 55 4.58 15.84 9.01
C ALA A 55 5.64 14.84 9.56
N PRO A 56 6.83 15.33 9.94
CA PRO A 56 8.03 14.50 10.18
C PRO A 56 7.91 13.43 11.27
N TRP A 57 6.87 13.46 12.12
CA TRP A 57 6.54 12.42 13.09
C TRP A 57 5.87 11.17 12.47
N LEU A 58 5.45 11.21 11.21
CA LEU A 58 5.08 10.03 10.42
C LEU A 58 6.26 9.62 9.52
N GLY A 59 7.31 9.07 10.14
CA GLY A 59 8.58 8.78 9.49
C GLY A 59 8.47 7.97 8.18
N ALA A 60 9.22 8.40 7.15
CA ALA A 60 9.67 7.66 5.96
C ALA A 60 8.68 6.71 5.23
N ARG A 61 7.36 6.88 5.43
CA ARG A 61 6.28 6.01 4.93
C ARG A 61 5.26 6.76 4.08
N ASP A 62 5.71 7.84 3.44
CA ASP A 62 4.87 8.66 2.58
C ASP A 62 4.84 8.14 1.15
N VAL A 63 3.63 8.17 0.59
CA VAL A 63 3.39 7.90 -0.83
C VAL A 63 3.78 9.14 -1.61
N ARG A 64 4.69 8.99 -2.59
CA ARG A 64 5.04 10.09 -3.49
C ARG A 64 3.77 10.64 -4.18
N PRO A 65 3.58 11.98 -4.23
CA PRO A 65 2.44 12.56 -4.90
C PRO A 65 2.45 12.21 -6.38
N VAL A 66 1.27 11.98 -6.96
CA VAL A 66 1.07 11.73 -8.39
C VAL A 66 0.22 12.84 -8.97
N ALA A 67 0.69 13.43 -10.06
CA ALA A 67 -0.11 14.34 -10.86
C ALA A 67 -1.00 13.52 -11.81
N PHE A 68 -2.29 13.43 -11.49
CA PHE A 68 -3.30 13.00 -12.47
C PHE A 68 -3.50 14.10 -13.51
N HIS A 69 -3.96 13.70 -14.70
CA HIS A 69 -4.25 14.63 -15.79
C HIS A 69 -5.77 14.79 -16.00
N GLY A 70 -6.56 13.83 -15.52
CA GLY A 70 -8.02 13.90 -15.47
C GLY A 70 -8.57 13.98 -14.04
N SER A 71 -9.80 14.46 -13.92
CA SER A 71 -10.55 14.50 -12.64
C SER A 71 -11.18 13.17 -12.26
N ASP A 72 -11.35 12.24 -13.22
CA ASP A 72 -12.00 10.94 -12.98
C ASP A 72 -11.24 10.06 -11.98
N ALA A 73 -9.91 10.03 -12.10
CA ALA A 73 -9.05 9.26 -11.21
C ALA A 73 -9.09 9.78 -9.75
N PRO A 74 -8.87 11.08 -9.47
CA PRO A 74 -8.99 11.60 -8.11
C PRO A 74 -10.43 11.53 -7.59
N GLU A 75 -11.46 11.65 -8.44
CA GLU A 75 -12.86 11.48 -8.02
C GLU A 75 -13.17 10.03 -7.60
N ALA A 76 -12.73 9.04 -8.37
CA ALA A 76 -12.87 7.62 -8.01
C ALA A 76 -12.17 7.29 -6.67
N LEU A 77 -11.00 7.90 -6.41
CA LEU A 77 -10.31 7.77 -5.12
C LEU A 77 -11.10 8.40 -3.97
N ARG A 78 -11.73 9.56 -4.18
CA ARG A 78 -12.62 10.18 -3.17
C ARG A 78 -13.87 9.34 -2.93
N ALA A 79 -14.49 8.83 -4.00
CA ALA A 79 -15.65 7.96 -3.91
C ALA A 79 -15.34 6.71 -3.09
N TRP A 80 -14.24 6.00 -3.38
CA TRP A 80 -13.83 4.83 -2.59
C TRP A 80 -13.50 5.18 -1.13
N ALA A 81 -12.87 6.34 -0.89
CA ALA A 81 -12.54 6.78 0.46
C ALA A 81 -13.77 7.20 1.28
N GLY A 82 -14.85 7.64 0.64
CA GLY A 82 -16.12 8.03 1.28
C GLY A 82 -17.15 6.90 1.36
N ASP A 83 -17.05 5.91 0.50
CA ASP A 83 -18.02 4.81 0.40
C ASP A 83 -17.80 3.76 1.50
N HIS A 84 -18.76 3.65 2.41
CA HIS A 84 -18.69 2.70 3.51
C HIS A 84 -18.75 1.24 3.02
N GLY A 85 -19.45 0.96 1.91
CA GLY A 85 -19.52 -0.39 1.34
C GLY A 85 -18.17 -0.87 0.82
N SER A 86 -17.43 -0.01 0.13
CA SER A 86 -16.07 -0.28 -0.35
C SER A 86 -15.08 -0.52 0.78
N GLN A 87 -15.22 0.20 1.89
CA GLN A 87 -14.39 0.00 3.09
C GLN A 87 -14.72 -1.32 3.79
N ASP A 88 -16.00 -1.66 3.90
CA ASP A 88 -16.45 -2.92 4.51
C ASP A 88 -16.04 -4.13 3.66
N HIS A 89 -16.13 -4.01 2.34
CA HIS A 89 -15.64 -5.03 1.42
C HIS A 89 -14.12 -5.23 1.53
N ALA A 90 -13.36 -4.14 1.61
CA ALA A 90 -11.91 -4.19 1.81
C ALA A 90 -11.54 -4.79 3.19
N MET A 91 -12.34 -4.49 4.23
CA MET A 91 -12.19 -5.07 5.56
C MET A 91 -12.46 -6.57 5.55
N SER A 92 -13.58 -6.99 4.97
CA SER A 92 -13.96 -8.39 4.80
C SER A 92 -12.93 -9.19 3.99
N ALA A 93 -12.33 -8.58 2.96
CA ALA A 93 -11.26 -9.20 2.19
C ALA A 93 -10.03 -9.48 3.07
N LEU A 94 -9.56 -8.49 3.83
CA LEU A 94 -8.42 -8.65 4.75
C LEU A 94 -8.72 -9.66 5.87
N GLU A 95 -9.95 -9.69 6.38
CA GLU A 95 -10.40 -10.68 7.37
C GLU A 95 -10.39 -12.10 6.80
N SER A 96 -10.74 -12.25 5.53
CA SER A 96 -10.71 -13.52 4.81
C SER A 96 -9.30 -13.94 4.38
N GLY A 97 -8.26 -13.20 4.76
CA GLY A 97 -6.88 -13.46 4.33
C GLY A 97 -6.60 -13.08 2.88
N ARG A 98 -7.51 -12.34 2.22
CA ARG A 98 -7.37 -11.88 0.83
C ARG A 98 -6.83 -10.46 0.78
N PRO A 99 -6.09 -10.10 -0.29
CA PRO A 99 -5.63 -8.74 -0.46
C PRO A 99 -6.79 -7.81 -0.82
N ALA A 100 -6.81 -6.62 -0.23
CA ALA A 100 -7.70 -5.54 -0.63
C ALA A 100 -6.99 -4.69 -1.68
N LEU A 101 -7.44 -4.75 -2.93
CA LEU A 101 -6.84 -4.03 -4.06
C LEU A 101 -7.85 -3.03 -4.64
N LEU A 102 -7.46 -1.76 -4.70
CA LEU A 102 -8.15 -0.73 -5.46
C LEU A 102 -7.25 -0.29 -6.61
N THR A 103 -7.77 -0.33 -7.83
CA THR A 103 -7.05 0.15 -9.00
C THR A 103 -7.85 1.24 -9.67
N VAL A 104 -7.23 2.40 -9.83
CA VAL A 104 -7.79 3.56 -10.54
C VAL A 104 -6.94 3.81 -11.77
N VAL A 105 -7.61 4.09 -12.89
CA VAL A 105 -6.95 4.38 -14.17
C VAL A 105 -7.27 5.81 -14.57
N ASP A 106 -6.22 6.57 -14.85
CA ASP A 106 -6.30 7.84 -15.55
C ASP A 106 -6.28 7.55 -17.07
N PRO A 107 -7.39 7.76 -17.78
CA PRO A 107 -7.50 7.43 -19.20
C PRO A 107 -6.71 8.40 -20.10
N PHE A 108 -6.36 9.59 -19.62
CA PHE A 108 -5.68 10.60 -20.42
C PHE A 108 -4.21 10.28 -20.64
N VAL A 109 -3.56 9.67 -19.64
CA VAL A 109 -2.15 9.28 -19.69
C VAL A 109 -1.90 7.78 -19.60
N GLY A 110 -2.98 6.98 -19.51
CA GLY A 110 -2.87 5.53 -19.28
C GLY A 110 -2.19 5.18 -17.96
N LEU A 111 -2.24 6.10 -16.99
CA LEU A 111 -1.62 5.94 -15.68
C LEU A 111 -2.55 5.15 -14.78
N ARG A 112 -2.04 4.06 -14.20
CA ARG A 112 -2.81 3.18 -13.32
C ARG A 112 -2.25 3.23 -11.91
N VAL A 113 -3.01 3.75 -10.96
CA VAL A 113 -2.64 3.73 -9.54
C VAL A 113 -3.33 2.54 -8.89
N THR A 114 -2.54 1.65 -8.30
CA THR A 114 -3.01 0.51 -7.52
C THR A 114 -2.64 0.71 -6.07
N LEU A 115 -3.66 0.82 -5.24
CA LEU A 115 -3.60 0.83 -3.79
C LEU A 115 -3.91 -0.59 -3.29
N GLY A 116 -2.96 -1.24 -2.63
CA GLY A 116 -3.13 -2.59 -2.14
C GLY A 116 -2.83 -2.73 -0.66
N ALA A 117 -3.59 -3.58 0.04
CA ALA A 117 -3.23 -4.13 1.34
C ALA A 117 -3.23 -5.67 1.29
N TRP A 118 -2.27 -6.27 1.97
CA TRP A 118 -2.07 -7.70 2.08
C TRP A 118 -1.96 -8.09 3.56
N PRO A 119 -2.67 -9.13 4.01
CA PRO A 119 -2.37 -9.78 5.27
C PRO A 119 -1.08 -10.58 5.10
N VAL A 120 -0.09 -10.32 5.95
CA VAL A 120 1.22 -10.96 5.92
C VAL A 120 1.42 -11.70 7.23
N ASP A 121 1.75 -12.98 7.13
CA ASP A 121 2.20 -13.74 8.29
C ASP A 121 3.72 -13.51 8.44
N LEU A 122 4.08 -12.39 9.09
CA LEU A 122 5.49 -12.07 9.38
C LEU A 122 6.10 -13.01 10.44
N CYS A 123 5.34 -13.95 11.00
CA CYS A 123 5.90 -15.02 11.82
C CYS A 123 6.42 -16.15 10.91
N GLY A 124 5.63 -16.55 9.90
CA GLY A 124 6.00 -17.52 8.88
C GLY A 124 7.17 -17.06 8.01
N TRP A 125 7.21 -15.79 7.58
CA TRP A 125 8.32 -15.29 6.75
C TRP A 125 9.66 -15.25 7.49
N ALA A 126 9.66 -15.04 8.82
CA ALA A 126 10.86 -14.94 9.62
C ALA A 126 11.40 -16.34 9.98
N ALA A 127 10.49 -17.30 10.15
CA ALA A 127 10.83 -18.72 10.27
C ALA A 127 11.40 -19.27 8.95
N GLU A 128 10.80 -18.97 7.80
CA GLU A 128 11.35 -19.35 6.49
C GLU A 128 12.66 -18.62 6.15
N ALA A 129 12.79 -17.33 6.46
CA ALA A 129 14.02 -16.59 6.23
C ALA A 129 15.17 -17.07 7.14
N SER A 130 14.87 -17.50 8.38
CA SER A 130 15.86 -18.11 9.27
C SER A 130 16.23 -19.53 8.83
N ALA A 131 15.27 -20.31 8.30
CA ALA A 131 15.53 -21.65 7.78
C ALA A 131 16.38 -21.64 6.50
N ASN A 132 16.27 -20.58 5.68
CA ASN A 132 17.06 -20.38 4.47
C ASN A 132 18.41 -19.68 4.72
N HIS A 133 18.71 -19.25 5.95
CA HIS A 133 20.04 -18.76 6.32
C HIS A 133 20.90 -19.94 6.73
N GLU A 134 21.34 -20.71 5.73
CA GLU A 134 22.39 -21.70 5.90
C GLU A 134 23.66 -20.96 6.35
N VAL A 135 24.01 -21.15 7.63
CA VAL A 135 25.25 -20.63 8.21
C VAL A 135 26.39 -21.17 7.35
N PRO A 136 27.23 -20.32 6.73
CA PRO A 136 28.35 -20.83 5.94
C PRO A 136 29.24 -21.68 6.85
N PRO A 137 29.73 -22.85 6.38
CA PRO A 137 30.59 -23.70 7.20
C PRO A 137 31.80 -22.87 7.63
N ARG A 138 32.00 -22.79 8.94
CA ARG A 138 33.19 -22.19 9.54
C ARG A 138 34.36 -23.05 9.06
N THR A 139 35.12 -22.55 8.09
CA THR A 139 36.39 -23.16 7.70
C THR A 139 37.37 -22.91 8.84
N GLU A 140 37.41 -23.84 9.79
CA GLU A 140 38.56 -23.99 10.68
C GLU A 140 39.70 -24.51 9.80
N GLY A 141 40.48 -23.55 9.29
CA GLY A 141 41.77 -23.80 8.65
C GLY A 141 42.83 -23.84 9.74
N GLU A 142 43.46 -25.01 9.82
CA GLU A 142 44.66 -25.39 10.58
C GLU A 142 45.86 -24.46 10.36
#